data_AF-A0A935Y2H5-F1
#
_entry.id   AF-A0A935Y2H5-F1
#
_cell.length_a   1.000
_cell.length_b   1.000
_cell.length_c   1.000
_cell.angle_alpha   90.00
_cell.angle_beta   90.00
_cell.angle_gamma   90.00
#
_symmetry.space_group_name_H-M   'P 1'
#
loop_
_entity.id
_entity.type
_entity.pdbx_description
1 polymer ?
#
loop_
_entity_poly.entity_id
_entity_poly.type
_entity_poly.pdbx_seq_one_letter_code
_entity_poly.pdbx_strand_id
1 'polypeptide(L)'
;MMDLLQKSGSIGSNVKVPTAGKTGTTNDYVDGWFMGITPDLVVGTWVGGEDPWIRFLSLELGQGSVMARPFFQKFIQKLEANPSSGFDSNAKFFTPPGESGSEFDCGAFRSQMNSSSLDNSVLPQKSGEEDELFEEEQPVKKEQKADDELE
;
A
#
# COMPACT_ATOMS: atom_id res chain seq x y z
N MET A 1 -1.92 -14.70 -2.90
CA MET A 1 -2.37 -13.29 -2.99
C MET A 1 -3.12 -12.83 -1.74
N MET A 2 -4.15 -13.55 -1.28
CA MET A 2 -4.90 -13.15 -0.07
C MET A 2 -4.00 -13.05 1.17
N ASP A 3 -3.09 -14.00 1.38
CA ASP A 3 -2.15 -13.95 2.51
C ASP A 3 -1.26 -12.71 2.50
N LEU A 4 -0.89 -12.21 1.32
CA LEU A 4 -0.08 -11.00 1.17
C LEU A 4 -0.89 -9.76 1.57
N LEU A 5 -2.16 -9.68 1.19
CA LEU A 5 -3.04 -8.58 1.57
C LEU A 5 -3.42 -8.61 3.05
N GLN A 6 -3.56 -9.79 3.65
CA GLN A 6 -3.79 -9.94 5.09
C GLN A 6 -2.56 -9.49 5.89
N LYS A 7 -1.35 -9.74 5.39
CA LYS A 7 -0.10 -9.25 6.00
C LYS A 7 0.09 -7.75 5.81
N SER A 8 -0.08 -7.25 4.58
CA SER A 8 0.19 -5.85 4.25
C SER A 8 -0.82 -4.88 4.89
N GLY A 9 -2.09 -5.27 4.91
CA GLY A 9 -3.19 -4.49 5.49
C GLY A 9 -3.57 -4.96 6.89
N SER A 10 -2.64 -5.57 7.64
CA SER A 10 -2.95 -6.14 8.95
C SER A 10 -3.69 -5.14 9.83
N ILE A 11 -4.87 -5.56 10.25
CA ILE A 11 -5.75 -4.86 11.19
C ILE A 11 -5.61 -5.60 12.52
N GLY A 12 -5.46 -4.85 13.61
CA GLY A 12 -5.19 -5.43 14.93
C GLY A 12 -6.25 -6.43 15.39
N SER A 13 -5.97 -7.12 16.50
CA SER A 13 -6.74 -8.26 17.04
C SER A 13 -8.22 -7.99 17.42
N ASN A 14 -8.72 -6.78 17.20
CA ASN A 14 -10.05 -6.35 17.64
C ASN A 14 -11.12 -6.45 16.54
N VAL A 15 -10.83 -7.14 15.43
CA VAL A 15 -11.78 -7.45 14.35
C VAL A 15 -11.83 -8.97 14.21
N LYS A 16 -13.03 -9.55 14.21
CA LYS A 16 -13.22 -11.01 14.23
C LYS A 16 -13.24 -11.60 12.82
N VAL A 17 -13.90 -10.91 11.90
CA VAL A 17 -13.97 -11.31 10.50
C VAL A 17 -12.58 -11.26 9.87
N PRO A 18 -12.20 -12.22 9.00
CA PRO A 18 -10.95 -12.12 8.27
C PRO A 18 -10.97 -10.89 7.37
N THR A 19 -9.97 -10.03 7.56
CA THR A 19 -9.80 -8.79 6.78
C THR A 19 -8.48 -8.81 6.03
N ALA A 20 -8.48 -8.28 4.82
CA ALA A 20 -7.26 -8.05 4.04
C ALA A 20 -7.28 -6.62 3.51
N GLY A 21 -6.13 -6.04 3.19
CA GLY A 21 -6.14 -4.69 2.63
C GLY A 21 -4.79 -4.17 2.23
N LYS A 22 -4.79 -2.93 1.74
CA LYS A 22 -3.58 -2.21 1.35
C LYS A 22 -3.69 -0.74 1.72
N THR A 23 -2.58 -0.22 2.24
CA THR A 23 -2.39 1.20 2.50
C THR A 23 -1.88 1.93 1.27
N GLY A 24 -2.37 3.14 1.05
CA GLY A 24 -1.83 4.13 0.13
C GLY A 24 -1.46 5.39 0.90
N THR A 25 -0.34 6.01 0.53
CA THR A 25 0.16 7.26 1.13
C THR A 25 0.74 8.09 0.00
N THR A 26 0.34 9.36 -0.11
CA THR A 26 0.97 10.30 -1.05
C THR A 26 2.36 10.72 -0.56
N ASN A 27 3.26 11.09 -1.48
CA ASN A 27 4.64 11.46 -1.18
C ASN A 27 4.77 12.61 -0.16
N ASP A 28 3.88 13.60 -0.20
CA ASP A 28 3.88 14.74 0.73
C ASP A 28 3.02 14.54 1.98
N TYR A 29 2.50 13.32 2.18
CA TYR A 29 1.66 12.94 3.31
C TYR A 29 0.38 13.79 3.47
N VAL A 30 -0.12 14.26 2.32
CA VAL A 30 -1.37 15.01 2.19
C VAL A 30 -2.55 14.06 2.34
N ASP A 31 -2.50 12.93 1.63
CA ASP A 31 -3.57 11.96 1.58
C ASP A 31 -3.13 10.58 2.05
N GLY A 32 -4.02 9.95 2.80
CA GLY A 32 -3.90 8.58 3.26
C GLY A 32 -5.11 7.79 2.80
N TRP A 33 -4.83 6.62 2.25
CA TRP A 33 -5.83 5.69 1.76
C TRP A 33 -5.68 4.35 2.45
N PHE A 34 -6.81 3.69 2.66
CA PHE A 34 -6.85 2.29 3.02
C PHE A 34 -7.99 1.60 2.28
N MET A 35 -7.63 0.66 1.43
CA MET A 35 -8.59 -0.23 0.78
C MET A 35 -8.59 -1.54 1.55
N GLY A 36 -9.68 -1.79 2.27
CA GLY A 36 -9.89 -3.01 3.03
C GLY A 36 -11.00 -3.86 2.44
N ILE A 37 -10.83 -5.17 2.52
CA ILE A 37 -11.80 -6.15 2.09
C ILE A 37 -12.07 -7.13 3.21
N THR A 38 -13.33 -7.53 3.29
CA THR A 38 -13.84 -8.71 4.00
C THR A 38 -14.42 -9.64 2.94
N PRO A 39 -14.80 -10.89 3.27
CA PRO A 39 -15.35 -11.82 2.28
C PRO A 39 -16.54 -11.26 1.49
N ASP A 40 -17.41 -10.47 2.15
CA ASP A 40 -18.67 -10.00 1.58
C ASP A 40 -18.73 -8.47 1.39
N LEU A 41 -17.70 -7.74 1.82
CA LEU A 41 -17.71 -6.27 1.80
C LEU A 41 -16.33 -5.69 1.46
N VAL A 42 -16.33 -4.70 0.56
CA VAL A 42 -15.18 -3.86 0.23
C VAL A 42 -15.42 -2.46 0.79
N VAL A 43 -14.42 -1.91 1.48
CA VAL A 43 -14.51 -0.56 2.06
C VAL A 43 -13.21 0.19 1.75
N GLY A 44 -13.35 1.35 1.11
CA GLY A 44 -12.27 2.31 0.97
C GLY A 44 -12.41 3.43 1.98
N THR A 45 -11.33 3.75 2.69
CA THR A 45 -11.25 4.95 3.51
C THR A 45 -10.17 5.88 2.99
N TRP A 46 -10.51 7.15 2.93
CA TRP A 46 -9.62 8.24 2.57
C TRP A 46 -9.64 9.28 3.68
N VAL A 47 -8.47 9.85 3.94
CA VAL A 47 -8.29 10.98 4.86
C VAL A 47 -7.32 11.95 4.19
N GLY A 48 -7.76 13.19 4.03
CA GLY A 48 -6.99 14.29 3.47
C GLY A 48 -7.73 15.62 3.69
N GLY A 49 -7.06 16.72 3.37
CA GLY A 49 -7.66 18.06 3.36
C GLY A 49 -8.10 18.49 1.97
N GLU A 50 -9.01 19.46 1.87
CA GLU A 50 -9.34 20.08 0.57
C GLU A 50 -8.13 20.84 -0.01
N ASP A 51 -7.40 21.55 0.86
CA ASP A 51 -6.15 22.24 0.51
C ASP A 51 -4.93 21.36 0.81
N PRO A 52 -4.09 21.02 -0.20
CA PRO A 52 -2.92 20.15 -0.02
C PRO A 52 -1.84 20.72 0.93
N TRP A 53 -1.88 22.03 1.19
CA TRP A 53 -0.97 22.66 2.16
C TRP A 53 -1.24 22.21 3.60
N ILE A 54 -2.47 21.78 3.90
CA ILE A 54 -2.83 21.21 5.20
C ILE A 54 -2.46 19.73 5.17
N ARG A 55 -1.24 19.43 5.62
CA ARG A 55 -0.68 18.08 5.58
C ARG A 55 0.11 17.74 6.83
N PHE A 56 0.35 16.45 7.02
CA PHE A 56 1.24 15.99 8.07
C PHE A 56 2.70 16.27 7.70
N LEU A 57 3.50 16.67 8.69
CA LEU A 57 4.91 17.00 8.48
C LEU A 57 5.83 15.77 8.51
N SER A 58 5.30 14.61 8.91
CA SER A 58 6.07 13.37 9.02
C SER A 58 5.31 12.17 8.48
N LEU A 59 6.04 11.22 7.90
CA LEU A 59 5.51 9.95 7.41
C LEU A 59 4.85 9.13 8.52
N GLU A 60 5.37 9.20 9.75
CA GLU A 60 4.85 8.45 10.88
C GLU A 60 3.37 8.76 11.13
N LEU A 61 2.99 10.04 11.03
CA LEU A 61 1.63 10.50 11.23
C LEU A 61 0.81 10.46 9.92
N GLY A 62 1.45 10.80 8.81
CA GLY A 62 0.78 10.97 7.52
C GLY A 62 0.69 9.72 6.65
N GLN A 63 1.08 8.54 7.16
CA GLN A 63 0.88 7.28 6.46
C GLN A 63 -0.59 6.82 6.51
N GLY A 64 -1.08 6.20 5.42
CA GLY A 64 -2.44 5.67 5.35
C GLY A 64 -2.77 4.62 6.43
N SER A 65 -1.76 3.97 7.00
CA SER A 65 -1.91 3.00 8.10
C SER A 65 -2.31 3.65 9.45
N VAL A 66 -2.01 4.93 9.62
CA VAL A 66 -2.34 5.75 10.80
C VAL A 66 -3.56 6.62 10.51
N MET A 67 -3.65 7.20 9.33
CA MET A 67 -4.77 8.09 8.98
C MET A 67 -6.04 7.30 8.63
N ALA A 68 -5.99 6.47 7.59
CA ALA A 68 -7.19 5.90 6.98
C ALA A 68 -7.61 4.54 7.58
N ARG A 69 -6.65 3.66 7.89
CA ARG A 69 -6.92 2.30 8.40
C ARG A 69 -7.75 2.26 9.70
N PRO A 70 -7.56 3.14 10.71
CA PRO A 70 -8.36 3.10 11.93
C PRO A 70 -9.87 3.33 11.70
N PHE A 71 -10.24 4.09 10.66
CA PHE A 71 -11.64 4.28 10.30
C PHE A 71 -12.26 3.00 9.77
N PHE A 72 -11.55 2.28 8.90
CA PHE A 72 -11.97 0.96 8.44
C PHE A 72 -12.17 0.00 9.62
N GLN A 73 -11.18 -0.07 10.52
CA GLN A 73 -11.24 -0.95 11.69
C GLN A 73 -12.47 -0.64 12.56
N LYS A 74 -12.70 0.64 12.89
CA LYS A 74 -13.86 1.06 13.68
C LYS A 74 -15.18 0.80 12.97
N PHE A 75 -15.23 0.95 11.65
CA PHE A 75 -16.42 0.68 10.85
C PHE A 75 -16.81 -0.80 10.93
N ILE A 76 -15.85 -1.71 10.68
CA ILE A 76 -16.10 -3.15 10.79
C ILE A 76 -16.48 -3.55 12.22
N GLN A 77 -15.80 -3.02 13.24
CA GLN A 77 -16.17 -3.27 14.64
C GLN A 77 -17.60 -2.87 14.97
N LYS A 78 -18.07 -1.75 14.43
CA LYS A 78 -19.46 -1.31 14.60
C LYS A 78 -20.46 -2.21 13.87
N LEU A 79 -20.09 -2.75 12.71
CA LEU A 79 -20.91 -3.72 12.00
C LEU A 79 -21.01 -5.04 12.78
N GLU A 80 -19.88 -5.57 13.25
CA GLU A 80 -19.82 -6.79 14.08
C GLU A 80 -20.61 -6.64 15.39
N ALA A 81 -20.62 -5.44 15.99
CA ALA A 81 -21.34 -5.16 17.22
C ALA A 81 -22.86 -4.98 17.02
N ASN A 82 -23.34 -4.79 15.79
CA ASN A 82 -24.75 -4.53 15.50
C ASN A 82 -25.41 -5.75 14.82
N PRO A 83 -26.25 -6.53 15.55
CA PRO A 83 -26.94 -7.69 14.99
C PRO A 83 -27.92 -7.36 13.87
N SER A 84 -28.39 -6.11 13.78
CA SER A 84 -29.33 -5.67 12.73
C SER A 84 -28.63 -5.32 11.41
N SER A 85 -27.29 -5.30 11.37
CA SER A 85 -26.53 -4.95 10.17
C SER A 85 -26.54 -6.05 9.10
N GLY A 86 -26.87 -7.30 9.47
CA GLY A 86 -26.79 -8.46 8.59
C GLY A 86 -25.36 -8.86 8.23
N PHE A 87 -24.34 -8.29 8.87
CA PHE A 87 -22.94 -8.56 8.60
C PHE A 87 -22.49 -9.91 9.19
N ASP A 88 -21.99 -10.83 8.37
CA ASP A 88 -21.49 -12.12 8.84
C ASP A 88 -20.05 -12.00 9.34
N SER A 89 -19.88 -12.07 10.65
CA SER A 89 -18.56 -12.02 11.31
C SER A 89 -17.75 -13.31 11.12
N ASN A 90 -18.38 -14.41 10.69
CA ASN A 90 -17.75 -15.72 10.54
C ASN A 90 -17.43 -16.07 9.07
N ALA A 91 -17.75 -15.19 8.14
CA ALA A 91 -17.47 -15.39 6.73
C ALA A 91 -15.97 -15.61 6.50
N LYS A 92 -15.63 -16.37 5.45
CA LYS A 92 -14.23 -16.68 5.09
C LYS A 92 -13.98 -16.37 3.62
N PHE A 93 -12.75 -15.93 3.32
CA PHE A 93 -12.34 -15.76 1.94
C PHE A 93 -12.37 -17.10 1.20
N PHE A 94 -12.88 -17.08 -0.03
CA PHE A 94 -12.83 -18.23 -0.90
C PHE A 94 -11.38 -18.49 -1.33
N THR A 95 -10.90 -19.70 -1.08
CA THR A 95 -9.62 -20.18 -1.60
C THR A 95 -9.88 -21.03 -2.84
N PRO A 96 -9.37 -20.65 -4.01
CA PRO A 96 -9.55 -21.46 -5.21
C PRO A 96 -8.88 -22.83 -5.03
N PRO A 97 -9.52 -23.92 -5.50
CA PRO A 97 -8.90 -25.24 -5.44
C PRO A 97 -7.68 -25.30 -6.37
N GLY A 98 -6.54 -25.72 -5.84
CA GLY A 98 -5.28 -25.90 -6.56
C GLY A 98 -4.07 -25.53 -5.72
N GLU A 99 -2.94 -26.21 -5.93
CA GLU A 99 -1.66 -25.76 -5.38
C GLU A 99 -1.21 -24.51 -6.13
N SER A 100 -0.98 -23.44 -5.39
CA SER A 100 -0.33 -22.27 -5.97
C SER A 100 1.09 -22.67 -6.33
N GLY A 101 1.43 -22.77 -7.62
CA GLY A 101 2.71 -23.30 -8.10
C GLY A 101 3.94 -22.44 -7.79
N SER A 102 3.88 -21.56 -6.80
CA SER A 102 4.96 -20.67 -6.37
C SER A 102 5.15 -20.81 -4.86
N GLU A 103 6.41 -20.99 -4.45
CA GLU A 103 6.78 -21.04 -3.03
C GLU A 103 6.74 -19.63 -2.44
N PHE A 104 5.91 -19.43 -1.42
CA PHE A 104 5.76 -18.14 -0.74
C PHE A 104 6.49 -18.07 0.60
N ASP A 105 7.02 -19.20 1.08
CA ASP A 105 7.87 -19.23 2.27
C ASP A 105 9.32 -18.87 1.88
N CYS A 106 9.81 -17.74 2.38
CA CYS A 106 11.16 -17.28 2.08
C CYS A 106 12.26 -18.24 2.58
N GLY A 107 12.01 -19.01 3.65
CA GLY A 107 12.94 -20.00 4.18
C GLY A 107 12.99 -21.25 3.32
N ALA A 108 11.83 -21.77 2.90
CA ALA A 108 11.74 -22.88 1.96
C ALA A 108 12.33 -22.51 0.60
N PHE A 109 12.01 -21.31 0.10
CA PHE A 109 12.57 -20.77 -1.15
C PHE A 109 14.10 -20.62 -1.08
N ARG A 110 14.63 -20.05 0.01
CA ARG A 110 16.10 -19.95 0.22
C ARG A 110 16.76 -21.31 0.31
N SER A 111 16.11 -22.29 0.94
CA SER A 111 16.64 -23.65 1.06
C SER A 111 16.68 -24.36 -0.29
N GLN A 112 15.66 -24.18 -1.13
CA GLN A 112 15.65 -24.67 -2.51
C GLN A 112 16.76 -24.01 -3.34
N MET A 113 16.88 -22.67 -3.31
CA MET A 113 17.95 -21.92 -3.96
C MET A 113 19.35 -22.38 -3.54
N ASN A 114 19.58 -22.59 -2.25
CA ASN A 114 20.88 -23.05 -1.73
C ASN A 114 21.20 -24.50 -2.11
N SER A 115 20.18 -25.32 -2.42
CA SER A 115 20.35 -26.73 -2.81
C SER A 115 20.55 -26.92 -4.31
N SER A 116 20.08 -25.98 -5.14
CA SER A 116 20.29 -25.96 -6.58
C SER A 116 21.50 -25.09 -6.91
N SER A 117 22.56 -25.68 -7.50
CA SER A 117 23.72 -24.96 -8.02
C SER A 117 23.38 -24.14 -9.28
N LEU A 118 22.47 -23.18 -9.17
CA LEU A 118 22.05 -22.29 -10.25
C LEU A 118 22.29 -20.83 -9.84
N ASP A 119 23.26 -20.26 -10.55
CA ASP A 119 23.60 -18.86 -10.77
C ASP A 119 23.18 -17.79 -9.72
N ASN A 120 24.19 -17.26 -9.03
CA ASN A 120 24.08 -16.10 -8.13
C ASN A 120 23.68 -14.79 -8.85
N SER A 121 23.51 -14.78 -10.17
CA SER A 121 23.03 -13.63 -10.94
C SER A 121 21.56 -13.26 -10.70
N VAL A 122 20.76 -14.16 -10.11
CA VAL A 122 19.31 -13.93 -9.83
C VAL A 122 19.07 -13.32 -8.45
N LEU A 123 20.08 -13.32 -7.57
CA LEU A 123 19.98 -12.54 -6.34
C LEU A 123 20.01 -11.06 -6.72
N PRO A 124 19.06 -10.22 -6.24
CA PRO A 124 19.17 -8.79 -6.43
C PRO A 124 20.50 -8.36 -5.83
N GLN A 125 21.45 -8.01 -6.71
CA GLN A 125 22.70 -7.44 -6.29
C GLN A 125 22.32 -6.16 -5.55
N LYS A 126 22.85 -5.98 -4.35
CA LYS A 126 22.95 -4.63 -3.78
C LYS A 126 23.96 -3.85 -4.63
N SER A 127 23.59 -3.50 -5.85
CA SER A 127 24.21 -2.41 -6.59
C SER A 127 23.42 -1.17 -6.21
N GLY A 128 24.05 -0.29 -5.45
CA GLY A 128 23.58 1.08 -5.36
C GLY A 128 23.80 1.71 -6.72
N GLU A 129 22.75 1.74 -7.53
CA GLU A 129 22.61 2.53 -8.73
C GLU A 129 21.14 2.89 -8.81
N GLU A 130 20.88 4.19 -8.72
CA GLU A 130 19.57 4.78 -8.83
C GLU A 130 19.12 4.55 -10.27
N ASP A 131 18.04 3.78 -10.45
CA ASP A 131 17.37 3.67 -11.76
C ASP A 131 16.74 5.04 -12.08
N GLU A 132 17.55 5.92 -12.68
CA GLU A 132 17.10 7.06 -13.46
C GLU A 132 16.29 6.53 -14.66
N LEU A 133 15.00 6.30 -14.44
CA LEU A 133 14.08 5.92 -15.51
C LEU A 133 12.83 6.80 -15.53
N PHE A 134 13.05 8.10 -15.47
CA PHE A 134 12.11 9.11 -15.98
C PHE A 134 12.94 10.24 -16.58
N GLU A 135 13.03 10.31 -17.92
CA GLU A 135 13.54 11.48 -18.61
C GLU A 135 12.61 12.67 -18.26
N GLU A 136 13.08 13.55 -17.39
CA GLU A 136 12.48 14.87 -17.21
C GLU A 136 12.79 15.72 -18.46
N GLU A 137 11.75 16.10 -19.20
CA GLU A 137 11.89 17.21 -20.15
C GLU A 137 12.33 18.46 -19.39
N GLN A 138 13.52 18.97 -19.75
CA GLN A 138 14.13 20.15 -19.18
C GLN A 138 13.21 21.39 -19.31
N PRO A 139 13.10 22.26 -18.29
CA PRO A 139 12.39 23.52 -18.43
C PRO A 139 13.15 24.45 -19.38
N VAL A 140 12.48 24.92 -20.43
CA VAL A 140 12.99 25.95 -21.35
C VAL A 140 13.29 27.23 -20.56
N LYS A 141 14.58 27.56 -20.45
CA LYS A 141 15.06 28.87 -19.96
C LYS A 141 14.60 29.95 -20.94
N LYS A 142 13.74 30.87 -20.50
CA LYS A 142 13.58 32.16 -21.19
C LYS A 142 14.80 33.01 -20.83
N GLU A 143 15.72 33.14 -21.77
CA GLU A 143 16.80 34.12 -21.72
C GLU A 143 16.21 35.54 -21.63
N GLN A 144 16.70 36.31 -20.64
CA GLN A 144 16.63 37.76 -20.66
C GLN A 144 17.55 38.25 -21.78
N LYS A 145 16.97 38.85 -22.81
CA LYS A 145 17.73 39.68 -23.75
C LYS A 145 17.48 41.14 -23.37
N ALA A 146 18.44 41.72 -22.66
CA ALA A 146 18.64 43.15 -22.65
C ALA A 146 19.34 43.49 -23.97
N ASP A 147 18.67 44.22 -24.85
CA ASP A 147 19.31 44.99 -25.89
C ASP A 147 18.79 46.43 -25.76
N ASP A 148 19.74 47.32 -25.54
CA ASP A 148 19.69 48.77 -25.58
C ASP A 148 19.23 49.29 -26.97
N GLU A 149 18.82 50.56 -26.94
CA GLU A 149 18.79 51.58 -28.02
C GLU A 149 17.47 51.97 -28.69
N LEU A 150 17.22 53.30 -28.61
CA LEU A 150 16.50 54.22 -29.52
C LEU A 150 14.98 54.42 -29.32
N GLU A 151 14.59 55.33 -28.42
CA GLU A 151 14.29 56.77 -28.64
C GLU A 151 13.90 57.47 -27.33
#